data_AF-A0A3D1DGY1-F1
#
_entry.id   AF-A0A3D1DGY1-F1
#
_cell.length_a   1.000
_cell.length_b   1.000
_cell.length_c   1.000
_cell.angle_alpha   90.00
_cell.angle_beta   90.00
_cell.angle_gamma   90.00
#
_symmetry.space_group_name_H-M   'P 1'
#
loop_
_entity.id
_entity.type
_entity.pdbx_description
1 polymer ?
#
loop_
_entity_poly.entity_id
_entity_poly.type
_entity_poly.pdbx_seq_one_letter_code
_entity_poly.pdbx_strand_id
1 'polypeptide(L)'
;FAGSVKAKGTQWTRGGMGNVRVSGVRLSSVIRKLGVHIGSGARFLTAEGKDAPLPGKEDFEHSLPLDEAIEHSVLATRINGQPIPAVHGGPVRLMTPGFYGTMHIKWVSRLRFENGETDNYNQIPRYRVPRNQLQPGKPIKYTFANSTACWRMKTKCVVLAPEPDAAVAADKPFTIRGVAFNDGSTRIDSVQLSTDRGQTWSRVRLEVPHSRFAWYRWSATVSLPAGKRELWARTVDALGRTQPLDGSIHWNPSGYEWNGVEKIAVTVG
;
A
#
# COMPACT_ATOMS: atom_id res chain seq x y z
N PHE A 1 14.35 15.40 -5.29
CA PHE A 1 13.77 14.62 -4.17
C PHE A 1 12.25 14.67 -4.28
N ALA A 2 11.52 13.61 -3.90
CA ALA A 2 10.07 13.47 -4.18
C ALA A 2 9.16 14.66 -3.80
N GLY A 3 9.58 15.55 -2.90
CA GLY A 3 8.84 16.77 -2.52
C GLY A 3 9.13 18.03 -3.36
N SER A 4 10.05 18.00 -4.33
CA SER A 4 10.46 19.20 -5.07
C SER A 4 9.47 19.67 -6.12
N VAL A 5 8.57 18.78 -6.58
CA VAL A 5 7.50 19.10 -7.53
C VAL A 5 6.25 18.35 -7.11
N LYS A 6 5.14 19.08 -6.94
CA LYS A 6 3.86 18.51 -6.56
C LYS A 6 3.36 17.52 -7.62
N ALA A 7 3.09 16.28 -7.21
CA ALA A 7 2.52 15.26 -8.09
C ALA A 7 1.04 15.55 -8.38
N LYS A 8 0.56 15.07 -9.53
CA LYS A 8 -0.85 15.17 -9.92
C LYS A 8 -1.69 14.08 -9.24
N GLY A 9 -2.99 14.34 -9.08
CA GLY A 9 -3.96 13.39 -8.52
C GLY A 9 -4.43 13.76 -7.11
N THR A 10 -5.19 12.84 -6.48
CA THR A 10 -5.70 13.02 -5.12
C THR A 10 -4.54 13.13 -4.12
N GLN A 11 -4.55 14.20 -3.33
CA GLN A 11 -3.49 14.50 -2.37
C GLN A 11 -3.74 13.74 -1.06
N TRP A 12 -3.49 12.43 -1.10
CA TRP A 12 -3.60 11.58 0.08
C TRP A 12 -2.57 11.97 1.13
N THR A 13 -3.02 12.09 2.38
CA THR A 13 -2.15 12.26 3.55
C THR A 13 -1.88 10.88 4.18
N ARG A 14 -2.52 10.55 5.31
CA ARG A 14 -2.39 9.28 6.03
C ARG A 14 -3.60 8.36 5.90
N GLY A 15 -4.70 8.83 5.30
CA GLY A 15 -5.97 8.10 5.25
C GLY A 15 -6.14 7.12 4.09
N GLY A 16 -5.21 7.08 3.13
CA GLY A 16 -5.28 6.24 1.92
C GLY A 16 -4.98 4.76 2.16
N MET A 17 -5.33 4.21 3.34
CA MET A 17 -4.99 2.86 3.78
C MET A 17 -6.06 2.30 4.72
N GLY A 18 -6.15 0.97 4.81
CA GLY A 18 -7.05 0.29 5.72
C GLY A 18 -6.64 -1.16 5.95
N ASN A 19 -7.00 -1.70 7.11
CA ASN A 19 -6.74 -3.09 7.47
C ASN A 19 -8.06 -3.76 7.87
N VAL A 20 -8.51 -4.71 7.05
CA VAL A 20 -9.80 -5.38 7.19
C VAL A 20 -9.65 -6.89 7.21
N ARG A 21 -10.57 -7.58 7.87
CA ARG A 21 -10.72 -9.03 7.75
C ARG A 21 -11.63 -9.31 6.56
N VAL A 22 -11.16 -10.10 5.60
CA VAL A 22 -11.96 -10.52 4.44
C VAL A 22 -12.35 -11.98 4.55
N SER A 23 -13.52 -12.34 4.03
CA SER A 23 -13.95 -13.74 3.91
C SER A 23 -14.62 -13.96 2.57
N GLY A 24 -14.39 -15.14 1.99
CA GLY A 24 -14.82 -15.49 0.64
C GLY A 24 -14.15 -16.79 0.18
N VAL A 25 -14.15 -17.02 -1.13
CA VAL A 25 -13.59 -18.24 -1.72
C VAL A 25 -12.22 -17.95 -2.31
N ARG A 26 -11.22 -18.78 -2.03
CA ARG A 26 -9.89 -18.67 -2.67
C ARG A 26 -10.02 -18.85 -4.18
N LEU A 27 -9.35 -17.99 -4.95
CA LEU A 27 -9.38 -18.04 -6.42
C LEU A 27 -8.94 -19.42 -6.94
N SER A 28 -7.86 -19.97 -6.40
CA SER A 28 -7.38 -21.32 -6.74
C SER A 28 -8.43 -22.42 -6.54
N SER A 29 -9.31 -22.27 -5.55
CA SER A 29 -10.39 -23.24 -5.31
C SER A 29 -11.50 -23.12 -6.35
N VAL A 30 -11.80 -21.91 -6.81
CA VAL A 30 -12.76 -21.67 -7.89
C VAL A 30 -12.24 -22.23 -9.21
N ILE A 31 -10.99 -21.92 -9.57
CA ILE A 31 -10.32 -22.44 -10.76
C ILE A 31 -10.39 -23.97 -10.80
N ARG A 32 -9.99 -24.64 -9.70
CA ARG A 32 -10.03 -26.10 -9.60
C ARG A 32 -11.45 -26.65 -9.68
N LYS A 33 -12.42 -26.04 -8.98
CA LYS A 33 -13.81 -26.51 -8.96
C LYS A 33 -14.48 -26.41 -10.33
N LEU A 34 -14.17 -25.37 -11.09
CA LEU A 34 -14.72 -25.14 -12.43
C LEU A 34 -13.92 -25.84 -13.54
N GLY A 35 -12.79 -26.46 -13.23
CA GLY A 35 -11.94 -27.11 -14.22
C GLY A 35 -11.36 -26.14 -15.25
N VAL A 36 -11.08 -24.89 -14.84
CA VAL A 36 -10.58 -23.86 -15.77
C VAL A 36 -9.18 -24.24 -16.25
N HIS A 37 -9.03 -24.42 -17.56
CA HIS A 37 -7.74 -24.64 -18.19
C HIS A 37 -7.00 -23.31 -18.39
N ILE A 38 -5.88 -23.15 -17.70
CA ILE A 38 -5.00 -21.99 -17.85
C ILE A 38 -3.94 -22.35 -18.89
N GLY A 39 -3.91 -21.61 -20.00
CA GLY A 39 -2.93 -21.83 -21.05
C GLY A 39 -1.49 -21.65 -20.55
N SER A 40 -0.56 -22.47 -21.03
CA SER A 40 0.86 -22.43 -20.65
C SER A 40 1.55 -21.08 -20.94
N GLY A 41 0.99 -20.28 -21.84
CA GLY A 41 1.42 -18.92 -22.15
C GLY A 41 0.90 -17.85 -21.19
N ALA A 42 -0.04 -18.15 -20.28
CA ALA A 42 -0.59 -17.16 -19.36
C ALA A 42 0.48 -16.71 -18.35
N ARG A 43 0.55 -15.41 -18.10
CA ARG A 43 1.47 -14.77 -17.14
C ARG A 43 0.76 -13.82 -16.21
N PHE A 44 -0.46 -13.40 -16.56
CA PHE A 44 -1.26 -12.48 -15.78
C PHE A 44 -2.68 -13.00 -15.57
N LEU A 45 -3.24 -12.65 -14.41
CA LEU A 45 -4.68 -12.62 -14.19
C LEU A 45 -5.18 -11.20 -14.42
N THR A 46 -5.98 -10.98 -15.44
CA THR A 46 -6.69 -9.71 -15.64
C THR A 46 -8.09 -9.80 -15.05
N ALA A 47 -8.40 -8.86 -14.17
CA ALA A 47 -9.67 -8.80 -13.47
C ALA A 47 -10.40 -7.50 -13.82
N GLU A 48 -11.64 -7.63 -14.25
CA GLU A 48 -12.56 -6.56 -14.63
C GLU A 48 -13.60 -6.35 -13.53
N GLY A 49 -13.85 -5.09 -13.20
CA GLY A 49 -14.90 -4.66 -12.30
C GLY A 49 -15.99 -3.91 -13.04
N LYS A 50 -17.25 -4.20 -12.75
CA LYS A 50 -18.41 -3.49 -13.31
C LYS A 50 -18.62 -2.17 -12.59
N ASP A 51 -17.88 -1.14 -12.98
CA ASP A 51 -17.99 0.22 -12.44
C ASP A 51 -18.73 1.18 -13.40
N ALA A 52 -18.83 2.45 -12.99
CA ALA A 52 -19.28 3.54 -13.86
C ALA A 52 -18.03 4.28 -14.34
N PRO A 53 -17.49 3.96 -15.53
CA PRO A 53 -16.24 4.53 -16.00
C PRO A 53 -16.37 6.02 -16.33
N LEU A 54 -15.23 6.69 -16.48
CA LEU A 54 -15.19 8.05 -17.02
C LEU A 54 -15.81 8.08 -18.43
N PRO A 55 -16.40 9.20 -18.88
CA PRO A 55 -16.94 9.31 -20.23
C PRO A 55 -15.93 8.89 -21.31
N GLY A 56 -16.33 7.94 -22.17
CA GLY A 56 -15.49 7.41 -23.24
C GLY A 56 -14.34 6.50 -22.76
N LYS A 57 -14.39 5.98 -21.53
CA LYS A 57 -13.47 4.96 -21.01
C LYS A 57 -14.20 3.65 -20.76
N GLU A 58 -13.43 2.58 -20.83
CA GLU A 58 -13.88 1.22 -20.52
C GLU A 58 -14.00 1.03 -19.01
N ASP A 59 -14.72 -0.03 -18.62
CA ASP A 59 -14.80 -0.53 -17.25
C ASP A 59 -13.40 -0.73 -16.66
N PHE A 60 -13.30 -0.58 -15.34
CA PHE A 60 -12.03 -0.68 -14.62
C PHE A 60 -11.48 -2.11 -14.65
N GLU A 61 -10.23 -2.25 -15.08
CA GLU A 61 -9.51 -3.52 -14.98
C GLU A 61 -8.02 -3.33 -14.68
N HIS A 62 -7.46 -4.36 -14.06
CA HIS A 62 -6.02 -4.50 -13.85
C HIS A 62 -5.57 -5.94 -14.06
N SER A 63 -4.32 -6.07 -14.51
CA SER A 63 -3.59 -7.33 -14.59
C SER A 63 -2.67 -7.49 -13.39
N LEU A 64 -2.71 -8.66 -12.76
CA LEU A 64 -1.83 -9.08 -11.65
C LEU A 64 -0.91 -10.22 -12.12
N PRO A 65 0.31 -10.36 -11.58
CA PRO A 65 1.14 -11.54 -11.82
C PRO A 65 0.36 -12.82 -11.45
N LEU A 66 0.31 -13.76 -12.39
CA LEU A 66 -0.60 -14.90 -12.32
C LEU A 66 -0.37 -15.78 -11.09
N ASP A 67 0.87 -16.14 -10.82
CA ASP A 67 1.22 -17.07 -9.74
C ASP A 67 0.81 -16.51 -8.37
N GLU A 68 1.14 -15.24 -8.13
CA GLU A 68 0.75 -14.54 -6.90
C GLU A 68 -0.77 -14.38 -6.79
N ALA A 69 -1.44 -14.09 -7.91
CA ALA A 69 -2.90 -13.97 -7.92
C ALA A 69 -3.57 -15.31 -7.60
N ILE A 70 -3.09 -16.43 -8.15
CA ILE A 70 -3.63 -17.78 -7.84
C ILE A 70 -3.37 -18.14 -6.37
N GLU A 71 -2.18 -17.84 -5.86
CA GLU A 71 -1.78 -18.21 -4.50
C GLU A 71 -2.55 -17.40 -3.44
N HIS A 72 -2.71 -16.09 -3.66
CA HIS A 72 -3.15 -15.16 -2.60
C HIS A 72 -4.57 -14.65 -2.77
N SER A 73 -5.15 -14.65 -3.97
CA SER A 73 -6.43 -13.97 -4.19
C SER A 73 -7.61 -14.69 -3.55
N VAL A 74 -8.53 -13.89 -3.02
CA VAL A 74 -9.84 -14.30 -2.53
C VAL A 74 -10.91 -13.53 -3.28
N LEU A 75 -11.92 -14.24 -3.79
CA LEU A 75 -13.19 -13.65 -4.18
C LEU A 75 -13.99 -13.41 -2.91
N ALA A 76 -13.79 -12.23 -2.33
CA ALA A 76 -14.37 -11.82 -1.06
C ALA A 76 -15.84 -11.48 -1.23
N THR A 77 -16.66 -11.97 -0.29
CA THR A 77 -18.09 -11.66 -0.17
C THR A 77 -18.42 -10.97 1.16
N ARG A 78 -17.48 -10.99 2.11
CA ARG A 78 -17.60 -10.31 3.41
C ARG A 78 -16.35 -9.50 3.76
N ILE A 79 -16.58 -8.35 4.40
CA ILE A 79 -15.56 -7.52 5.07
C ILE A 79 -15.97 -7.36 6.53
N ASN A 80 -15.06 -7.65 7.45
CA ASN A 80 -15.26 -7.62 8.89
C ASN A 80 -16.49 -8.41 9.36
N GLY A 81 -16.72 -9.58 8.74
CA GLY A 81 -17.85 -10.48 9.06
C GLY A 81 -19.18 -10.10 8.40
N GLN A 82 -19.30 -8.89 7.85
CA GLN A 82 -20.52 -8.41 7.21
C GLN A 82 -20.47 -8.58 5.68
N PRO A 83 -21.60 -8.77 4.99
CA PRO A 83 -21.66 -8.71 3.53
C PRO A 83 -21.00 -7.44 3.00
N ILE A 84 -20.25 -7.53 1.90
CA ILE A 84 -19.57 -6.35 1.34
C ILE A 84 -20.64 -5.37 0.83
N PRO A 85 -20.66 -4.12 1.32
CA PRO A 85 -21.58 -3.11 0.80
C PRO A 85 -21.17 -2.71 -0.62
N ALA A 86 -22.13 -2.20 -1.42
CA ALA A 86 -21.88 -1.82 -2.80
C ALA A 86 -20.68 -0.87 -2.95
N VAL A 87 -20.54 0.15 -2.08
CA VAL A 87 -19.40 1.10 -2.09
C VAL A 87 -18.03 0.43 -1.94
N HIS A 88 -17.98 -0.75 -1.32
CA HIS A 88 -16.75 -1.55 -1.16
C HIS A 88 -16.62 -2.68 -2.18
N GLY A 89 -17.50 -2.74 -3.18
CA GLY A 89 -17.43 -3.67 -4.30
C GLY A 89 -18.25 -4.94 -4.16
N GLY A 90 -19.28 -4.95 -3.31
CA GLY A 90 -20.19 -6.08 -3.19
C GLY A 90 -21.02 -6.32 -4.47
N PRO A 91 -21.52 -7.54 -4.71
CA PRO A 91 -21.47 -8.68 -3.79
C PRO A 91 -20.15 -9.44 -3.79
N VAL A 92 -19.30 -9.25 -4.81
CA VAL A 92 -18.02 -9.95 -4.95
C VAL A 92 -16.90 -8.97 -5.31
N ARG A 93 -15.84 -9.00 -4.52
CA ARG A 93 -14.61 -8.24 -4.73
C ARG A 93 -13.41 -9.16 -4.79
N LEU A 94 -12.52 -8.98 -5.77
CA LEU A 94 -11.21 -9.61 -5.78
C LEU A 94 -10.36 -8.91 -4.72
N MET A 95 -9.80 -9.66 -3.79
CA MET A 95 -8.85 -9.17 -2.79
C MET A 95 -7.57 -9.98 -2.90
N THR A 96 -6.44 -9.29 -3.16
CA THR A 96 -5.11 -9.91 -3.27
C THR A 96 -4.22 -9.34 -2.17
N PRO A 97 -4.16 -9.97 -0.98
CA PRO A 97 -3.37 -9.47 0.14
C PRO A 97 -1.91 -9.20 -0.23
N GLY A 98 -1.33 -8.13 0.30
CA GLY A 98 0.04 -7.69 -0.02
C GLY A 98 0.15 -6.74 -1.23
N PHE A 99 -0.93 -6.60 -2.01
CA PHE A 99 -0.98 -5.69 -3.15
C PHE A 99 -1.64 -4.35 -2.79
N TYR A 100 -1.33 -3.30 -3.55
CA TYR A 100 -2.01 -2.00 -3.46
C TYR A 100 -3.50 -2.14 -3.80
N GLY A 101 -4.33 -1.27 -3.21
CA GLY A 101 -5.80 -1.39 -3.27
C GLY A 101 -6.41 -1.28 -4.67
N THR A 102 -5.68 -0.77 -5.66
CA THR A 102 -6.09 -0.75 -7.08
C THR A 102 -6.17 -2.15 -7.67
N MET A 103 -5.40 -3.09 -7.14
CA MET A 103 -5.41 -4.50 -7.55
C MET A 103 -6.56 -5.28 -6.89
N HIS A 104 -7.33 -4.65 -6.01
CA HIS A 104 -8.47 -5.27 -5.33
C HIS A 104 -9.77 -4.87 -6.03
N ILE A 105 -10.07 -5.55 -7.14
CA ILE A 105 -11.15 -5.21 -8.07
C ILE A 105 -12.53 -5.35 -7.44
N LYS A 106 -13.24 -4.22 -7.36
CA LYS A 106 -14.63 -4.14 -6.89
C LYS A 106 -15.59 -4.64 -7.98
N TRP A 107 -16.75 -5.18 -7.58
CA TRP A 107 -17.82 -5.57 -8.51
C TRP A 107 -17.31 -6.50 -9.62
N VAL A 108 -16.56 -7.54 -9.23
CA VAL A 108 -15.86 -8.41 -10.19
C VAL A 108 -16.86 -9.01 -11.18
N SER A 109 -16.68 -8.72 -12.47
CA SER A 109 -17.50 -9.22 -13.56
C SER A 109 -16.79 -10.35 -14.33
N ARG A 110 -15.48 -10.22 -14.53
CA ARG A 110 -14.71 -11.11 -15.41
C ARG A 110 -13.28 -11.30 -14.93
N LEU A 111 -12.79 -12.53 -15.04
CA LEU A 111 -11.40 -12.91 -14.81
C LEU A 111 -10.86 -13.57 -16.08
N ARG A 112 -9.68 -13.14 -16.55
CA ARG A 112 -9.03 -13.63 -17.75
C ARG A 112 -7.59 -14.02 -17.44
N PHE A 113 -7.14 -15.12 -18.04
CA PHE A 113 -5.77 -15.61 -17.92
C PHE A 113 -5.03 -15.25 -19.20
N GLU A 114 -4.15 -14.26 -19.13
CA GLU A 114 -3.61 -13.58 -20.30
C GLU A 114 -2.07 -13.64 -20.33
N ASN A 115 -1.49 -13.59 -21.52
CA ASN A 115 -0.03 -13.60 -21.70
C ASN A 115 0.60 -12.25 -21.34
N GLY A 116 -0.08 -11.15 -21.63
CA GLY A 116 0.34 -9.78 -21.35
C GLY A 116 -0.54 -9.09 -20.32
N GLU A 117 -0.07 -7.95 -19.83
CA GLU A 117 -0.92 -6.99 -19.10
C GLU A 117 -1.97 -6.39 -20.05
N THR A 118 -3.15 -6.04 -19.54
CA THR A 118 -4.16 -5.29 -20.30
C THR A 118 -3.68 -3.88 -20.67
N ASP A 119 -4.13 -3.36 -21.81
CA ASP A 119 -3.92 -1.98 -22.25
C ASP A 119 -4.99 -0.99 -21.76
N ASN A 120 -5.92 -1.43 -20.90
CA ASN A 120 -6.92 -0.58 -20.29
C ASN A 120 -6.32 0.68 -19.67
N TYR A 121 -7.03 1.80 -19.79
CA TYR A 121 -6.61 3.11 -19.30
C TYR A 121 -6.16 3.13 -17.83
N ASN A 122 -6.76 2.27 -17.00
CA ASN A 122 -6.40 2.15 -15.59
C ASN A 122 -5.14 1.29 -15.37
N GLN A 123 -4.82 0.32 -16.23
CA GLN A 123 -3.54 -0.42 -16.18
C GLN A 123 -2.38 0.40 -16.78
N ILE A 124 -2.66 1.15 -17.85
CA ILE A 124 -1.72 2.04 -18.51
C ILE A 124 -2.47 3.22 -19.14
N PRO A 125 -2.10 4.49 -18.86
CA PRO A 125 -0.89 4.93 -18.17
C PRO A 125 -1.00 5.00 -16.64
N ARG A 126 -2.16 4.74 -16.05
CA ARG A 126 -2.39 4.93 -14.61
C ARG A 126 -1.79 3.81 -13.77
N TYR A 127 -1.58 4.11 -12.48
CA TYR A 127 -1.06 3.15 -11.48
C TYR A 127 0.25 2.46 -11.90
N ARG A 128 1.15 3.19 -12.57
CA ARG A 128 2.50 2.75 -12.92
C ARG A 128 3.56 3.72 -12.40
N VAL A 129 4.75 3.18 -12.14
CA VAL A 129 5.96 3.96 -11.86
C VAL A 129 7.00 3.75 -12.97
N PRO A 130 7.82 4.77 -13.29
CA PRO A 130 8.92 4.63 -14.24
C PRO A 130 9.92 3.56 -13.77
N ARG A 131 10.49 2.78 -14.69
CA ARG A 131 11.60 1.86 -14.39
C ARG A 131 12.89 2.60 -14.06
N ASN A 132 13.10 3.73 -14.74
CA ASN A 132 14.27 4.58 -14.57
C ASN A 132 13.89 5.87 -13.85
N GLN A 133 14.80 6.38 -13.03
CA GLN A 133 14.62 7.64 -12.32
C GLN A 133 14.34 8.79 -13.29
N LEU A 134 13.36 9.62 -12.96
CA LEU A 134 13.07 10.85 -13.69
C LEU A 134 13.55 12.06 -12.90
N GLN A 135 14.00 13.08 -13.62
CA GLN A 135 14.14 14.40 -13.03
C GLN A 135 12.75 14.91 -12.60
N PRO A 136 12.60 15.48 -11.38
CA PRO A 136 11.32 16.00 -10.93
C PRO A 136 10.71 17.00 -11.91
N GLY A 137 9.41 16.85 -12.19
CA GLY A 137 8.68 17.68 -13.15
C GLY A 137 8.77 17.22 -14.61
N LYS A 138 9.70 16.30 -14.94
CA LYS A 138 9.79 15.75 -16.29
C LYS A 138 8.55 14.90 -16.62
N PRO A 139 7.83 15.18 -17.72
CA PRO A 139 6.70 14.35 -18.14
C PRO A 139 7.19 12.98 -18.64
N ILE A 140 6.30 11.98 -18.57
CA ILE A 140 6.51 10.66 -19.15
C ILE A 140 5.24 10.18 -19.84
N LYS A 141 5.40 9.60 -21.04
CA LYS A 141 4.38 8.75 -21.65
C LYS A 141 4.68 7.31 -21.22
N TYR A 142 3.83 6.75 -20.37
CA TYR A 142 4.01 5.40 -19.87
C TYR A 142 3.85 4.36 -20.99
N THR A 143 4.78 3.43 -21.08
CA THR A 143 4.74 2.22 -21.91
C THR A 143 5.11 1.01 -21.06
N PHE A 144 4.75 -0.20 -21.46
CA PHE A 144 5.16 -1.42 -20.74
C PHE A 144 6.69 -1.59 -20.65
N ALA A 145 7.41 -1.10 -21.67
CA ALA A 145 8.87 -1.13 -21.70
C ALA A 145 9.52 -0.18 -20.68
N ASN A 146 8.96 1.01 -20.44
CA ASN A 146 9.58 2.03 -19.59
C ASN A 146 9.02 2.10 -18.16
N SER A 147 8.03 1.27 -17.82
CA SER A 147 7.32 1.37 -16.54
C SER A 147 6.80 0.04 -16.02
N THR A 148 6.55 -0.01 -14.72
CA THR A 148 5.98 -1.15 -14.00
C THR A 148 4.69 -0.76 -13.32
N ALA A 149 3.72 -1.66 -13.28
CA ALA A 149 2.50 -1.46 -12.52
C ALA A 149 2.78 -1.44 -11.00
N CYS A 150 2.00 -0.67 -10.25
CA CYS A 150 2.07 -0.59 -8.80
C CYS A 150 1.37 -1.81 -8.17
N TRP A 151 2.00 -2.97 -8.23
CA TRP A 151 1.43 -4.22 -7.70
C TRP A 151 1.58 -4.33 -6.19
N ARG A 152 2.80 -4.61 -5.72
CA ARG A 152 3.09 -4.99 -4.32
C ARG A 152 3.33 -3.77 -3.45
N MET A 153 2.74 -3.77 -2.26
CA MET A 153 2.94 -2.69 -1.30
C MET A 153 4.40 -2.61 -0.84
N LYS A 154 4.98 -1.42 -0.90
CA LYS A 154 6.27 -1.15 -0.26
C LYS A 154 6.12 -1.09 1.26
N THR A 155 7.20 -1.39 1.98
CA THR A 155 7.28 -1.24 3.43
C THR A 155 6.90 0.18 3.85
N LYS A 156 6.01 0.30 4.84
CA LYS A 156 5.51 1.56 5.37
C LYS A 156 5.46 1.54 6.89
N CYS A 157 5.67 2.72 7.47
CA CYS A 157 5.34 3.06 8.84
C CYS A 157 4.48 4.32 8.80
N VAL A 158 3.47 4.42 9.67
CA VAL A 158 2.64 5.62 9.82
C VAL A 158 2.39 5.86 11.30
N VAL A 159 2.58 7.11 11.74
CA VAL A 159 2.15 7.58 13.06
C VAL A 159 0.69 8.04 12.95
N LEU A 160 -0.15 7.51 13.82
CA LEU A 160 -1.58 7.83 13.91
C LEU A 160 -1.88 8.79 15.07
N ALA A 161 -1.08 8.73 16.13
CA ALA A 161 -1.15 9.63 17.26
C ALA A 161 0.26 9.86 17.83
N PRO A 162 0.61 11.09 18.26
CA PRO A 162 -0.16 12.31 18.05
C PRO A 162 -0.26 12.68 16.56
N GLU A 163 -1.23 13.52 16.20
CA GLU A 163 -1.30 14.11 14.87
C GLU A 163 -0.16 15.12 14.67
N PRO A 164 0.24 15.42 13.41
CA PRO A 164 1.19 16.50 13.16
C PRO A 164 0.76 17.80 13.81
N ASP A 165 1.73 18.53 14.34
CA ASP A 165 1.60 19.82 15.01
C ASP A 165 0.79 19.79 16.31
N ALA A 166 0.43 18.60 16.83
CA ALA A 166 -0.22 18.46 18.12
C ALA A 166 0.62 19.05 19.26
N ALA A 167 -0.07 19.63 20.24
CA ALA A 167 0.53 20.08 21.49
C ALA A 167 0.58 18.91 22.51
N VAL A 168 1.75 18.70 23.12
CA VAL A 168 1.96 17.70 24.17
C VAL A 168 2.69 18.32 25.35
N ALA A 169 2.46 17.80 26.56
CA ALA A 169 3.06 18.36 27.77
C ALA A 169 4.58 18.10 27.84
N ALA A 170 5.36 19.13 28.16
CA ALA A 170 6.80 19.03 28.39
C ALA A 170 7.14 18.11 29.56
N ASP A 171 8.19 17.32 29.37
CA ASP A 171 8.79 16.41 30.36
C ASP A 171 7.80 15.43 31.01
N LYS A 172 6.63 15.25 30.40
CA LYS A 172 5.62 14.26 30.78
C LYS A 172 5.57 13.14 29.74
N PRO A 173 5.42 11.88 30.18
CA PRO A 173 5.24 10.77 29.26
C PRO A 173 3.96 10.93 28.42
N PHE A 174 4.10 10.81 27.10
CA PHE A 174 2.96 10.66 26.19
C PHE A 174 3.18 9.49 25.24
N THR A 175 2.08 8.96 24.69
CA THR A 175 2.13 7.77 23.83
C THR A 175 2.06 8.15 22.36
N ILE A 176 3.05 7.70 21.61
CA ILE A 176 3.04 7.69 20.14
C ILE A 176 2.49 6.33 19.71
N ARG A 177 1.50 6.31 18.83
CA ARG A 177 0.88 5.09 18.30
C ARG A 177 0.85 5.12 16.79
N GLY A 178 1.00 3.96 16.19
CA GLY A 178 0.98 3.86 14.75
C GLY A 178 0.84 2.44 14.25
N VAL A 179 1.03 2.31 12.95
CA VAL A 179 0.94 1.06 12.22
C VAL A 179 2.13 0.92 11.28
N ALA A 180 2.56 -0.32 11.06
CA ALA A 180 3.60 -0.69 10.11
C ALA A 180 3.11 -1.85 9.25
N PHE A 181 3.41 -1.84 7.96
CA PHE A 181 2.97 -2.90 7.04
C PHE A 181 3.89 -2.98 5.83
N ASN A 182 3.86 -4.13 5.15
CA ASN A 182 4.51 -4.37 3.87
C ASN A 182 3.65 -5.35 3.06
N ASP A 183 4.19 -5.89 1.97
CA ASP A 183 3.50 -6.88 1.13
C ASP A 183 3.37 -8.29 1.75
N GLY A 184 3.85 -8.50 2.98
CA GLY A 184 3.79 -9.79 3.68
C GLY A 184 4.80 -10.84 3.19
N SER A 185 5.73 -10.51 2.28
CA SER A 185 6.83 -11.42 1.88
C SER A 185 7.85 -11.66 2.99
N THR A 186 8.01 -10.69 3.87
CA THR A 186 8.98 -10.74 4.95
C THR A 186 8.34 -10.18 6.20
N ARG A 187 8.45 -10.90 7.31
CA ARG A 187 7.94 -10.44 8.60
C ARG A 187 8.58 -9.10 8.98
N ILE A 188 7.77 -8.19 9.52
CA ILE A 188 8.31 -6.97 10.14
C ILE A 188 8.92 -7.36 11.48
N ASP A 189 10.20 -7.03 11.67
CA ASP A 189 10.96 -7.34 12.87
C ASP A 189 10.79 -6.25 13.93
N SER A 190 10.86 -4.97 13.53
CA SER A 190 10.63 -3.84 14.44
C SER A 190 10.09 -2.59 13.75
N VAL A 191 9.52 -1.73 14.56
CA VAL A 191 9.48 -0.29 14.29
C VAL A 191 10.56 0.37 15.14
N GLN A 192 11.23 1.35 14.56
CA GLN A 192 12.21 2.16 15.24
C GLN A 192 11.75 3.61 15.25
N LEU A 193 11.87 4.26 16.41
CA LEU A 193 11.50 5.64 16.66
C LEU A 193 12.75 6.46 16.93
N SER A 194 12.84 7.64 16.32
CA SER A 194 13.86 8.64 16.60
C SER A 194 13.19 9.94 17.04
N THR A 195 13.79 10.57 18.06
CA THR A 195 13.37 11.86 18.61
C THR A 195 14.38 12.97 18.31
N ASP A 196 15.40 12.68 17.49
CA ASP A 196 16.56 13.53 17.18
C ASP A 196 16.86 13.57 15.67
N ARG A 197 15.82 13.46 14.85
CA ARG A 197 15.87 13.53 13.38
C ARG A 197 16.71 12.42 12.74
N GLY A 198 16.62 11.22 13.30
CA GLY A 198 17.23 10.00 12.77
C GLY A 198 18.69 9.78 13.18
N GLN A 199 19.23 10.57 14.11
CA GLN A 199 20.60 10.38 14.62
C GLN A 199 20.66 9.11 15.50
N THR A 200 19.69 8.92 16.39
CA THR A 200 19.55 7.72 17.21
C THR A 200 18.16 7.09 17.06
N TRP A 201 18.09 5.78 17.25
CA TRP A 201 16.88 4.97 17.01
C TRP A 201 16.60 4.04 18.17
N SER A 202 15.40 4.14 18.75
CA SER A 202 14.90 3.23 19.77
C SER A 202 13.95 2.21 19.17
N ARG A 203 14.14 0.93 19.50
CA ARG A 203 13.28 -0.17 19.03
C ARG A 203 11.94 -0.15 19.79
N VAL A 204 10.84 -0.26 19.05
CA VAL A 204 9.47 -0.29 19.57
C VAL A 204 8.90 -1.69 19.42
N ARG A 205 8.20 -2.16 20.47
CA ARG A 205 7.51 -3.45 20.44
C ARG A 205 6.31 -3.40 19.52
N LEU A 206 6.13 -4.46 18.74
CA LEU A 206 5.01 -4.63 17.82
C LEU A 206 3.96 -5.58 18.41
N GLU A 207 2.70 -5.30 18.14
CA GLU A 207 1.62 -6.27 18.26
C GLU A 207 1.70 -7.22 17.05
N VAL A 208 1.77 -8.53 17.31
CA VAL A 208 1.81 -9.54 16.25
C VAL A 208 0.44 -9.61 15.56
N PRO A 209 0.35 -9.39 14.25
CA PRO A 209 -0.91 -9.45 13.54
C PRO A 209 -1.39 -10.89 13.33
N HIS A 210 -2.70 -11.07 13.15
CA HIS A 210 -3.31 -12.37 12.83
C HIS A 210 -2.94 -12.92 11.45
N SER A 211 -2.33 -12.09 10.58
CA SER A 211 -1.94 -12.45 9.22
C SER A 211 -0.67 -11.71 8.84
N ARG A 212 0.18 -12.36 8.04
CA ARG A 212 1.40 -11.73 7.49
C ARG A 212 1.11 -10.49 6.63
N PHE A 213 -0.12 -10.37 6.11
CA PHE A 213 -0.57 -9.26 5.27
C PHE A 213 -1.27 -8.15 6.05
N ALA A 214 -1.53 -8.36 7.35
CA ALA A 214 -2.13 -7.36 8.20
C ALA A 214 -1.06 -6.44 8.80
N TRP A 215 -1.45 -5.21 9.12
CA TRP A 215 -0.54 -4.26 9.74
C TRP A 215 -0.13 -4.66 11.16
N TYR A 216 1.07 -4.28 11.55
CA TYR A 216 1.60 -4.38 12.90
C TYR A 216 1.23 -3.08 13.60
N ARG A 217 0.43 -3.16 14.67
CA ARG A 217 0.25 -2.01 15.55
C ARG A 217 1.45 -1.86 16.44
N TRP A 218 1.79 -0.61 16.76
CA TRP A 218 2.89 -0.31 17.65
C TRP A 218 2.58 0.92 18.49
N SER A 219 3.21 0.99 19.65
CA SER A 219 3.14 2.14 20.53
C SER A 219 4.45 2.33 21.29
N ALA A 220 4.86 3.58 21.46
CA ALA A 220 6.01 3.96 22.25
C ALA A 220 5.61 5.08 23.22
N THR A 221 6.09 5.01 24.46
CA THR A 221 5.94 6.10 25.43
C THR A 221 7.24 6.86 25.50
N VAL A 222 7.18 8.17 25.29
CA VAL A 222 8.35 9.07 25.33
C VAL A 222 8.08 10.28 26.20
N SER A 223 9.13 10.87 26.75
CA SER A 223 9.09 12.19 27.38
C SER A 223 10.05 13.09 26.61
N LEU A 224 9.62 14.30 26.27
CA LEU A 224 10.40 15.22 25.45
C LEU A 224 10.52 16.57 26.16
N PRO A 225 11.67 17.25 26.01
CA PRO A 225 11.83 18.61 26.49
C PRO A 225 11.00 19.58 25.64
N ALA A 226 10.64 20.71 26.25
CA ALA A 226 9.86 21.77 25.60
C ALA A 226 10.43 22.24 24.25
N GLY A 227 9.57 22.79 23.40
CA GLY A 227 9.88 23.28 22.06
C GLY A 227 9.33 22.42 20.92
N LYS A 228 9.59 22.84 19.68
CA LYS A 228 9.20 22.08 18.48
C LYS A 228 10.10 20.85 18.34
N ARG A 229 9.50 19.67 18.27
CA ARG A 229 10.19 18.38 18.11
C ARG A 229 9.75 17.70 16.83
N GLU A 230 10.67 17.00 16.19
CA GLU A 230 10.39 16.19 15.00
C GLU A 230 10.66 14.73 15.33
N LEU A 231 9.65 13.90 15.17
CA LEU A 231 9.66 12.47 15.46
C LEU A 231 9.72 11.70 14.15
N TRP A 232 10.63 10.74 14.06
CA TRP A 232 10.78 9.90 12.87
C TRP A 232 10.45 8.46 13.24
N ALA A 233 9.68 7.79 12.40
CA ALA A 233 9.36 6.37 12.57
C ALA A 233 9.67 5.59 11.29
N ARG A 234 10.35 4.45 11.45
CA ARG A 234 10.68 3.53 10.36
C ARG A 234 10.38 2.09 10.71
N THR A 235 10.02 1.31 9.71
CA THR A 235 9.86 -0.13 9.80
C THR A 235 11.15 -0.82 9.37
N VAL A 236 11.58 -1.82 10.13
CA VAL A 236 12.69 -2.73 9.79
C VAL A 236 12.14 -4.15 9.70
N ASP A 237 12.33 -4.81 8.56
CA ASP A 237 11.91 -6.19 8.38
C ASP A 237 12.98 -7.21 8.84
N ALA A 238 12.62 -8.49 8.85
CA ALA A 238 13.49 -9.57 9.30
C ALA A 238 14.76 -9.78 8.44
N LEU A 239 14.85 -9.11 7.28
CA LEU A 239 16.05 -9.08 6.44
C LEU A 239 16.87 -7.80 6.65
N GLY A 240 16.52 -6.97 7.63
CA GLY A 240 17.18 -5.70 7.92
C GLY A 240 16.83 -4.56 6.96
N ARG A 241 15.86 -4.75 6.05
CA ARG A 241 15.48 -3.72 5.08
C ARG A 241 14.60 -2.67 5.76
N THR A 242 14.76 -1.41 5.36
CA THR A 242 14.01 -0.25 5.90
C THR A 242 13.51 0.66 4.78
N GLN A 243 12.55 1.52 5.12
CA GLN A 243 12.16 2.67 4.32
C GLN A 243 13.35 3.60 4.03
N PRO A 244 13.38 4.29 2.87
CA PRO A 244 14.38 5.32 2.59
C PRO A 244 14.34 6.48 3.60
N LEU A 245 15.52 6.88 4.11
CA LEU A 245 15.70 7.89 5.16
C LEU A 245 15.95 9.31 4.62
N ASP A 246 16.75 9.37 3.56
CA ASP A 246 17.36 10.54 2.93
C ASP A 246 16.49 11.15 1.82
N GLY A 247 15.23 10.71 1.71
CA GLY A 247 14.35 11.15 0.64
C GLY A 247 14.74 10.60 -0.75
N SER A 248 15.61 9.58 -0.82
CA SER A 248 15.94 8.86 -2.07
C SER A 248 14.76 8.16 -2.73
N ILE A 249 13.55 8.28 -2.17
CA ILE A 249 12.31 7.98 -2.87
C ILE A 249 12.30 8.75 -4.19
N HIS A 250 12.28 8.00 -5.28
CA HIS A 250 12.29 8.58 -6.60
C HIS A 250 10.95 9.26 -6.87
N TRP A 251 11.05 10.52 -7.29
CA TRP A 251 9.88 11.25 -7.75
C TRP A 251 9.28 10.52 -8.96
N ASN A 252 7.96 10.40 -8.99
CA ASN A 252 7.22 10.02 -10.18
C ASN A 252 6.02 10.97 -10.35
N PRO A 253 5.58 11.26 -11.60
CA PRO A 253 4.54 12.27 -11.87
C PRO A 253 3.22 12.08 -11.13
N SER A 254 2.90 10.84 -10.77
CA SER A 254 1.66 10.44 -10.10
C SER A 254 1.78 10.30 -8.59
N GLY A 255 2.98 10.46 -8.02
CA GLY A 255 3.23 10.34 -6.59
C GLY A 255 3.00 8.94 -6.01
N TYR A 256 3.04 7.89 -6.83
CA TYR A 256 2.79 6.52 -6.38
C TYR A 256 3.96 5.91 -5.62
N GLU A 257 3.67 4.84 -4.88
CA GLU A 257 4.62 4.05 -4.10
C GLU A 257 5.45 4.84 -3.08
N TRP A 258 4.93 5.96 -2.56
CA TRP A 258 5.63 6.74 -1.55
C TRP A 258 5.82 5.94 -0.25
N ASN A 259 7.05 5.54 0.03
CA ASN A 259 7.40 4.67 1.15
C ASN A 259 8.47 5.26 2.07
N GLY A 260 8.64 6.58 2.07
CA GLY A 260 9.61 7.27 2.93
C GLY A 260 9.41 7.03 4.40
N VAL A 261 10.46 7.24 5.19
CA VAL A 261 10.36 7.35 6.65
C VAL A 261 9.29 8.35 7.03
N GLU A 262 8.49 7.96 8.02
CA GLU A 262 7.42 8.80 8.54
C GLU A 262 8.03 9.87 9.43
N LYS A 263 7.60 11.12 9.24
CA LYS A 263 8.05 12.28 10.01
C LYS A 263 6.84 13.06 10.46
N ILE A 264 6.77 13.37 11.76
CA ILE A 264 5.77 14.28 12.33
C ILE A 264 6.45 15.33 13.19
N ALA A 265 5.94 16.55 13.14
CA ALA A 265 6.29 17.60 14.09
C ALA A 265 5.29 17.59 15.25
N VAL A 266 5.73 17.91 16.46
CA VAL A 266 4.89 18.17 17.64
C VAL A 266 5.40 19.41 18.36
N THR A 267 4.49 20.12 19.03
CA THR A 267 4.86 21.24 19.90
C THR A 267 4.82 20.77 21.35
N VAL A 268 5.95 20.79 22.02
CA VAL A 268 6.07 20.38 23.42
C VAL A 268 6.06 21.62 24.30
N GLY A 269 5.15 21.73 25.26
CA GLY A 269 4.97 22.93 26.09
C GLY A 269 4.41 22.66 27.48
#